data_AF-A0A955AG91-F1
#
_entry.id   AF-A0A955AG91-F1
#
_cell.length_a   1.000
_cell.length_b   1.000
_cell.length_c   1.000
_cell.angle_alpha   90.00
_cell.angle_beta   90.00
_cell.angle_gamma   90.00
#
_symmetry.space_group_name_H-M   'P 1'
#
loop_
_entity.id
_entity.type
_entity.pdbx_description
1 polymer ?
#
loop_
_entity_poly.entity_id
_entity_poly.type
_entity_poly.pdbx_seq_one_letter_code
_entity_poly.pdbx_strand_id
1 'polypeptide(L)'
;PSSGPPRRWPVIPETFVDGNGNGKWDTGETYTDQNGNGVYDSGTARIRLDRLRHLMRMELPDRISDLAGTPAALWPGAMPAPSLWLSYRRRADVAIKAKHGATASWTDPTKWTDSHRGAECLYLIISSIREGDQRGIDFFKDSEIGDIDDDGMLEILDAWGHPIEFLRWPAGYDSEVQPLDANIAADSFDPHHVDTRATYRLIPLIYSSGPDRRYDILIDDPGGTPIFYNLTDPPNDPYVPSPGSSWIGTRMDSDMNGEINYTDNITNHLLDES
;
A
#
# COMPACT_ATOMS: atom_id res chain seq x y z
N PRO A 1 -20.29 1.78 29.56
CA PRO A 1 -21.02 2.11 28.31
C PRO A 1 -20.06 2.75 27.32
N SER A 2 -19.96 2.15 26.14
CA SER A 2 -18.86 2.21 25.17
C SER A 2 -18.40 3.61 24.73
N SER A 3 -17.15 3.97 25.07
CA SER A 3 -16.37 4.99 24.37
C SER A 3 -15.59 4.33 23.23
N GLY A 4 -16.24 4.18 22.07
CA GLY A 4 -15.52 3.92 20.82
C GLY A 4 -14.68 5.15 20.43
N PRO A 5 -13.62 5.00 19.62
CA PRO A 5 -12.87 6.15 19.14
C PRO A 5 -13.80 7.12 18.40
N PRO A 6 -13.53 8.44 18.45
CA PRO A 6 -14.34 9.41 17.74
C PRO A 6 -14.30 9.06 16.25
N ARG A 7 -15.46 8.70 15.68
CA ARG A 7 -15.62 8.57 14.23
C ARG A 7 -15.29 9.93 13.62
N ARG A 8 -14.09 10.06 13.05
CA ARG A 8 -13.66 11.29 12.40
C ARG A 8 -14.37 11.33 11.05
N TRP A 9 -15.15 12.38 10.89
CA TRP A 9 -16.17 12.63 9.88
C TRP A 9 -15.84 12.15 8.46
N PRO A 10 -16.79 11.49 7.74
CA PRO A 10 -16.75 11.52 6.29
C PRO A 10 -16.83 12.99 5.88
N VAL A 11 -15.93 13.40 4.98
CA VAL A 11 -15.86 14.75 4.40
C VAL A 11 -17.26 15.26 4.13
N ILE A 12 -17.69 16.30 4.84
CA ILE A 12 -18.92 17.01 4.52
C ILE A 12 -18.49 17.99 3.43
N PRO A 13 -18.96 17.84 2.17
CA PRO A 13 -18.86 18.93 1.21
C PRO A 13 -19.40 20.18 1.88
N GLU A 14 -18.63 21.25 1.88
CA GLU A 14 -19.13 22.51 2.42
C GLU A 14 -20.38 22.90 1.63
N THR A 15 -21.37 23.38 2.37
CA THR A 15 -22.61 23.85 1.76
C THR A 15 -22.36 25.27 1.24
N PHE A 16 -22.84 25.54 0.03
CA PHE A 16 -22.81 26.86 -0.56
C PHE A 16 -24.21 27.29 -0.98
N VAL A 17 -24.39 28.60 -1.10
CA VAL A 17 -25.59 29.20 -1.68
C VAL A 17 -25.37 29.29 -3.19
N ASP A 18 -25.97 28.37 -3.92
CA ASP A 18 -26.00 28.36 -5.39
C ASP A 18 -26.94 29.47 -5.90
N GLY A 19 -26.37 30.65 -6.12
CA GLY A 19 -27.11 31.85 -6.51
C GLY A 19 -27.54 31.84 -7.98
N ASN A 20 -26.89 31.02 -8.80
CA ASN A 20 -27.15 30.97 -10.25
C ASN A 20 -27.77 29.63 -10.73
N GLY A 21 -27.91 28.65 -9.84
CA GLY A 21 -28.58 27.37 -10.07
C GLY A 21 -27.76 26.36 -10.88
N ASN A 22 -26.43 26.48 -10.92
CA ASN A 22 -25.57 25.63 -11.74
C ASN A 22 -25.01 24.39 -11.01
N GLY A 23 -25.28 24.27 -9.71
CA GLY A 23 -24.83 23.16 -8.86
C GLY A 23 -23.33 23.14 -8.54
N LYS A 24 -22.62 24.28 -8.67
CA LYS A 24 -21.20 24.45 -8.31
C LYS A 24 -21.00 25.78 -7.58
N TRP A 25 -20.03 25.83 -6.67
CA TRP A 25 -19.66 27.10 -6.06
C TRP A 25 -18.97 28.01 -7.08
N ASP A 26 -19.46 29.24 -7.20
CA ASP A 26 -18.88 30.30 -8.01
C ASP A 26 -18.24 31.42 -7.16
N THR A 27 -17.27 32.12 -7.76
CA THR A 27 -16.61 33.25 -7.11
C THR A 27 -17.63 34.35 -6.78
N GLY A 28 -17.88 34.55 -5.48
CA GLY A 28 -18.88 35.50 -4.98
C GLY A 28 -20.05 34.83 -4.26
N GLU A 29 -20.17 33.51 -4.30
CA GLU A 29 -21.17 32.76 -3.55
C GLU A 29 -20.73 32.52 -2.10
N THR A 30 -21.68 32.60 -1.18
CA THR A 30 -21.41 32.34 0.25
C THR A 30 -21.37 30.85 0.51
N TYR A 31 -20.39 30.40 1.29
CA TYR A 31 -20.28 29.02 1.74
C TYR A 31 -20.08 28.94 3.26
N THR A 32 -20.38 27.77 3.83
CA THR A 32 -20.10 27.47 5.23
C THR A 32 -18.71 26.88 5.33
N ASP A 33 -17.74 27.72 5.69
CA ASP A 33 -16.37 27.30 6.01
C ASP A 33 -16.37 26.51 7.32
N GLN A 34 -16.43 25.18 7.21
CA GLN A 34 -16.52 24.29 8.37
C GLN A 34 -15.15 24.01 8.99
N ASN A 35 -14.08 24.18 8.22
CA ASN A 35 -12.71 23.87 8.67
C ASN A 35 -11.85 25.13 8.96
N GLY A 36 -12.36 26.32 8.66
CA GLY A 36 -11.77 27.61 8.97
C GLY A 36 -10.61 28.02 8.06
N ASN A 37 -10.50 27.46 6.86
CA ASN A 37 -9.37 27.71 5.95
C ASN A 37 -9.59 28.92 5.00
N GLY A 38 -10.79 29.51 4.98
CA GLY A 38 -11.11 30.63 4.10
C GLY A 38 -11.22 30.27 2.62
N VAL A 39 -11.43 28.99 2.28
CA VAL A 39 -11.62 28.47 0.91
C VAL A 39 -12.81 27.51 0.89
N TYR A 40 -13.60 27.50 -0.19
CA TYR A 40 -14.70 26.56 -0.36
C TYR A 40 -14.22 25.12 -0.61
N ASP A 41 -14.59 24.18 0.25
CA ASP A 41 -14.26 22.76 0.12
C ASP A 41 -15.42 21.93 -0.43
N SER A 42 -15.43 21.70 -1.75
CA SER A 42 -16.40 20.80 -2.41
C SER A 42 -16.33 19.32 -1.95
N GLY A 43 -15.33 18.95 -1.12
CA GLY A 43 -14.98 17.57 -0.80
C GLY A 43 -14.36 16.77 -1.96
N THR A 44 -14.38 17.30 -3.18
CA THR A 44 -13.89 16.62 -4.40
C THR A 44 -12.39 16.32 -4.34
N ALA A 45 -11.59 17.24 -3.82
CA ALA A 45 -10.15 17.05 -3.70
C ALA A 45 -9.82 15.89 -2.74
N ARG A 46 -10.58 15.74 -1.66
CA ARG A 46 -10.41 14.63 -0.71
C ARG A 46 -10.86 13.30 -1.32
N ILE A 47 -12.01 13.30 -1.98
CA ILE A 47 -12.50 12.13 -2.72
C ILE A 47 -11.48 11.69 -3.77
N ARG A 48 -10.85 12.63 -4.48
CA ARG A 48 -9.78 12.34 -5.43
C ARG A 48 -8.58 11.68 -4.74
N LEU A 49 -8.11 12.23 -3.61
CA LEU A 49 -7.00 11.66 -2.85
C LEU A 49 -7.29 10.23 -2.40
N ASP A 50 -8.44 9.99 -1.77
CA ASP A 50 -8.85 8.66 -1.31
C ASP A 50 -8.99 7.68 -2.48
N ARG A 51 -9.48 8.16 -3.64
CA ARG A 51 -9.57 7.37 -4.88
C ARG A 51 -8.21 7.04 -5.49
N LEU A 52 -7.25 7.97 -5.46
CA LEU A 52 -5.88 7.71 -5.92
C LEU A 52 -5.21 6.65 -5.06
N ARG A 53 -5.30 6.77 -3.73
CA ARG A 53 -4.77 5.76 -2.79
C ARG A 53 -5.42 4.39 -2.99
N HIS A 54 -6.74 4.35 -3.24
CA HIS A 54 -7.44 3.11 -3.54
C HIS A 54 -6.99 2.47 -4.86
N LEU A 55 -6.79 3.28 -5.90
CA LEU A 55 -6.29 2.82 -7.19
C LEU A 55 -4.86 2.26 -7.06
N MET A 56 -3.98 2.99 -6.37
CA MET A 56 -2.61 2.53 -6.06
C MET A 56 -2.62 1.17 -5.38
N ARG A 57 -3.50 0.97 -4.38
CA ARG A 57 -3.60 -0.32 -3.68
C ARG A 57 -3.97 -1.47 -4.60
N MET A 58 -4.86 -1.22 -5.58
CA MET A 58 -5.30 -2.25 -6.53
C MET A 58 -4.30 -2.51 -7.66
N GLU A 59 -3.57 -1.49 -8.10
CA GLU A 59 -2.61 -1.61 -9.21
C GLU A 59 -1.23 -2.06 -8.75
N LEU A 60 -0.86 -1.77 -7.50
CA LEU A 60 0.40 -2.13 -6.86
C LEU A 60 0.11 -2.80 -5.50
N PRO A 61 -0.50 -4.00 -5.46
CA PRO A 61 -0.75 -4.72 -4.21
C PRO A 61 0.57 -5.02 -3.48
N ASP A 62 0.58 -4.98 -2.15
CA ASP A 62 1.73 -5.41 -1.34
C ASP A 62 1.41 -6.58 -0.39
N ARG A 63 0.16 -7.04 -0.39
CA ARG A 63 -0.33 -8.12 0.47
C ARG A 63 -1.56 -8.79 -0.14
N ILE A 64 -1.82 -10.03 0.28
CA ILE A 64 -2.99 -10.83 -0.16
C ILE A 64 -4.29 -10.05 0.05
N SER A 65 -4.42 -9.34 1.17
CA SER A 65 -5.62 -8.58 1.50
C SER A 65 -5.91 -7.43 0.54
N ASP A 66 -4.93 -6.99 -0.26
CA ASP A 66 -5.17 -5.99 -1.28
C ASP A 66 -5.91 -6.55 -2.50
N LEU A 67 -5.66 -7.82 -2.79
CA LEU A 67 -6.33 -8.60 -3.82
C LEU A 67 -7.63 -9.20 -3.31
N ALA A 68 -7.71 -9.49 -2.01
CA ALA A 68 -8.90 -10.01 -1.35
C ALA A 68 -9.99 -8.93 -1.17
N GLY A 69 -11.25 -9.35 -1.24
CA GLY A 69 -12.40 -8.49 -0.99
C GLY A 69 -12.93 -7.71 -2.21
N THR A 70 -13.81 -6.76 -1.92
CA THR A 70 -14.40 -5.85 -2.90
C THR A 70 -13.70 -4.50 -2.85
N PRO A 71 -13.57 -3.78 -3.97
CA PRO A 71 -13.17 -2.38 -3.95
C PRO A 71 -13.97 -1.61 -2.89
N ALA A 72 -13.27 -0.75 -2.14
CA ALA A 72 -13.87 -0.01 -1.04
C ALA A 72 -14.97 0.91 -1.60
N ALA A 73 -16.11 0.95 -0.91
CA ALA A 73 -17.20 1.84 -1.27
C ALA A 73 -16.85 3.28 -0.87
N LEU A 74 -16.10 3.97 -1.72
CA LEU A 74 -15.77 5.39 -1.54
C LEU A 74 -16.91 6.25 -2.10
N TRP A 75 -17.32 7.32 -1.40
CA TRP A 75 -18.33 8.25 -1.91
C TRP A 75 -17.91 8.87 -3.27
N PRO A 76 -18.83 9.14 -4.22
CA PRO A 76 -20.28 8.86 -4.22
C PRO A 76 -20.65 7.43 -4.67
N GLY A 77 -19.70 6.50 -4.75
CA GLY A 77 -19.95 5.13 -5.16
C GLY A 77 -18.67 4.33 -5.40
N ALA A 78 -18.78 3.00 -5.27
CA ALA A 78 -17.66 2.08 -5.41
C ALA A 78 -16.88 2.31 -6.72
N MET A 79 -15.55 2.20 -6.63
CA MET A 79 -14.71 2.23 -7.83
C MET A 79 -14.82 0.88 -8.54
N PRO A 80 -14.94 0.87 -9.88
CA PRO A 80 -14.87 -0.38 -10.62
C PRO A 80 -13.50 -1.03 -10.41
N ALA A 81 -13.48 -2.36 -10.33
CA ALA A 81 -12.24 -3.12 -10.24
C ALA A 81 -11.40 -2.93 -11.52
N PRO A 82 -10.14 -2.44 -11.42
CA PRO A 82 -9.26 -2.34 -12.57
C PRO A 82 -9.00 -3.71 -13.21
N SER A 83 -8.81 -3.73 -14.53
CA SER A 83 -8.47 -4.96 -15.27
C SER A 83 -7.16 -5.58 -14.77
N LEU A 84 -6.20 -4.73 -14.39
CA LEU A 84 -4.92 -5.15 -13.83
C LEU A 84 -5.09 -5.91 -12.52
N TRP A 85 -5.92 -5.40 -11.60
CA TRP A 85 -6.24 -6.06 -10.34
C TRP A 85 -6.94 -7.42 -10.55
N LEU A 86 -7.85 -7.50 -11.52
CA LEU A 86 -8.47 -8.79 -11.90
C LEU A 86 -7.47 -9.77 -12.54
N SER A 87 -6.45 -9.26 -13.24
CA SER A 87 -5.37 -10.07 -13.80
C SER A 87 -4.52 -10.69 -12.69
N TYR A 88 -4.16 -9.94 -11.65
CA TYR A 88 -3.43 -10.47 -10.49
C TYR A 88 -4.21 -11.62 -9.83
N ARG A 89 -5.50 -11.41 -9.54
CA ARG A 89 -6.37 -12.44 -8.94
C ARG A 89 -6.46 -13.71 -9.79
N ARG A 90 -6.51 -13.56 -11.12
CA ARG A 90 -6.53 -14.71 -12.04
C ARG A 90 -5.21 -15.47 -12.01
N ARG A 91 -4.08 -14.78 -11.93
CA ARG A 91 -2.76 -15.42 -11.85
C ARG A 91 -2.59 -16.17 -10.54
N ALA A 92 -2.96 -15.56 -9.42
CA ALA A 92 -2.97 -16.23 -8.12
C ALA A 92 -3.88 -17.47 -8.13
N ASP A 93 -5.10 -17.37 -8.67
CA ASP A 93 -6.00 -18.51 -8.80
C ASP A 93 -5.41 -19.67 -9.63
N VAL A 94 -4.71 -19.36 -10.73
CA VAL A 94 -4.02 -20.37 -11.55
C VAL A 94 -2.86 -21.00 -10.81
N ALA A 95 -2.02 -20.22 -10.15
CA ALA A 95 -0.87 -20.68 -9.39
C ALA A 95 -1.29 -21.62 -8.24
N ILE A 96 -2.24 -21.17 -7.42
CA ILE A 96 -2.76 -21.92 -6.28
C ILE A 96 -3.44 -23.22 -6.72
N LYS A 97 -4.19 -23.22 -7.83
CA LYS A 97 -4.80 -24.45 -8.36
C LYS A 97 -3.78 -25.41 -8.95
N ALA A 98 -2.69 -24.91 -9.52
CA ALA A 98 -1.61 -25.74 -10.02
C ALA A 98 -0.90 -26.47 -8.87
N LYS A 99 -0.69 -25.79 -7.74
CA LYS A 99 -0.05 -26.34 -6.54
C LYS A 99 -0.96 -27.26 -5.72
N HIS A 100 -2.16 -26.77 -5.39
CA HIS A 100 -3.05 -27.39 -4.40
C HIS A 100 -4.27 -28.12 -5.00
N GLY A 101 -4.39 -28.13 -6.33
CA GLY A 101 -5.46 -28.80 -7.06
C GLY A 101 -6.63 -27.88 -7.46
N ALA A 102 -7.46 -28.34 -8.39
CA ALA A 102 -8.45 -27.51 -9.09
C ALA A 102 -9.54 -26.86 -8.21
N THR A 103 -9.78 -27.39 -7.01
CA THR A 103 -10.77 -26.86 -6.05
C THR A 103 -10.17 -25.88 -5.05
N ALA A 104 -8.86 -25.67 -5.05
CA ALA A 104 -8.20 -24.73 -4.16
C ALA A 104 -8.60 -23.28 -4.48
N SER A 105 -8.58 -22.43 -3.44
CA SER A 105 -8.86 -21.00 -3.55
C SER A 105 -7.66 -20.22 -3.04
N TRP A 106 -7.22 -19.22 -3.79
CA TRP A 106 -6.15 -18.30 -3.38
C TRP A 106 -6.52 -17.41 -2.19
N THR A 107 -7.80 -17.34 -1.83
CA THR A 107 -8.26 -16.63 -0.62
C THR A 107 -8.21 -17.49 0.65
N ASP A 108 -7.80 -18.75 0.54
CA ASP A 108 -7.63 -19.64 1.69
C ASP A 108 -6.24 -19.40 2.30
N PRO A 109 -6.15 -18.94 3.57
CA PRO A 109 -4.86 -18.62 4.20
C PRO A 109 -3.96 -19.84 4.44
N THR A 110 -4.47 -21.06 4.23
CA THR A 110 -3.68 -22.30 4.26
C THR A 110 -3.11 -22.68 2.89
N LYS A 111 -3.38 -21.88 1.86
CA LYS A 111 -2.99 -22.12 0.47
C LYS A 111 -2.10 -21.03 -0.07
N TRP A 112 -2.43 -19.78 0.23
CA TRP A 112 -1.56 -18.63 0.03
C TRP A 112 -1.25 -18.06 1.42
N THR A 113 0.00 -18.21 1.88
CA THR A 113 0.38 -17.86 3.26
C THR A 113 0.79 -16.40 3.38
N ASP A 114 0.82 -15.87 4.60
CA ASP A 114 1.29 -14.51 4.83
C ASP A 114 2.83 -14.37 4.77
N SER A 115 3.56 -15.50 4.69
CA SER A 115 5.01 -15.50 4.50
C SER A 115 5.32 -14.97 3.10
N HIS A 116 6.32 -14.08 2.97
CA HIS A 116 6.77 -13.53 1.68
C HIS A 116 5.70 -12.88 0.77
N ARG A 117 4.52 -12.55 1.31
CA ARG A 117 3.42 -11.93 0.54
C ARG A 117 3.73 -10.63 -0.17
N GLY A 118 4.70 -9.87 0.35
CA GLY A 118 5.22 -8.69 -0.33
C GLY A 118 5.95 -9.07 -1.61
N ALA A 119 6.91 -9.99 -1.51
CA ALA A 119 7.68 -10.52 -2.63
C ALA A 119 6.81 -11.24 -3.69
N GLU A 120 5.79 -11.99 -3.28
CA GLU A 120 4.87 -12.65 -4.21
C GLU A 120 4.00 -11.63 -4.97
N CYS A 121 3.58 -10.56 -4.29
CA CYS A 121 2.89 -9.45 -4.94
C CYS A 121 3.82 -8.71 -5.92
N LEU A 122 5.10 -8.56 -5.59
CA LEU A 122 6.10 -8.00 -6.51
C LEU A 122 6.24 -8.86 -7.77
N TYR A 123 6.30 -10.18 -7.63
CA TYR A 123 6.30 -11.10 -8.76
C TYR A 123 5.04 -10.95 -9.62
N LEU A 124 3.85 -10.84 -9.01
CA LEU A 124 2.60 -10.59 -9.72
C LEU A 124 2.63 -9.28 -10.52
N ILE A 125 3.17 -8.20 -9.93
CA ILE A 125 3.33 -6.90 -10.59
C ILE A 125 4.27 -7.03 -11.78
N ILE A 126 5.49 -7.52 -11.58
CA ILE A 126 6.51 -7.61 -12.65
C ILE A 126 6.07 -8.54 -13.77
N SER A 127 5.44 -9.66 -13.43
CA SER A 127 4.93 -10.61 -14.43
C SER A 127 3.77 -10.03 -15.25
N SER A 128 3.12 -8.96 -14.78
CA SER A 128 2.06 -8.25 -15.50
C SER A 128 2.59 -7.20 -16.48
N ILE A 129 3.82 -6.70 -16.27
CA ILE A 129 4.47 -5.72 -17.14
C ILE A 129 4.74 -6.35 -18.51
N ARG A 130 4.41 -5.59 -19.55
CA ARG A 130 4.69 -5.94 -20.95
C ARG A 130 5.38 -4.76 -21.63
N GLU A 131 6.52 -5.04 -22.25
CA GLU A 131 7.25 -4.07 -23.06
C GLU A 131 7.46 -4.67 -24.45
N GLY A 132 6.65 -4.23 -25.41
CA GLY A 132 6.60 -4.84 -26.75
C GLY A 132 6.23 -6.33 -26.68
N ASP A 133 7.13 -7.19 -27.15
CA ASP A 133 6.95 -8.64 -27.16
C ASP A 133 7.46 -9.32 -25.87
N GLN A 134 8.20 -8.60 -25.02
CA GLN A 134 8.79 -9.13 -23.80
C GLN A 134 7.90 -8.86 -22.57
N ARG A 135 8.00 -9.73 -21.58
CA ARG A 135 7.38 -9.57 -20.25
C ARG A 135 8.44 -9.13 -19.26
N GLY A 136 8.03 -8.41 -18.21
CA GLY A 136 8.96 -8.01 -17.14
C GLY A 136 9.70 -9.19 -16.50
N ILE A 137 9.08 -10.37 -16.47
CA ILE A 137 9.70 -11.58 -15.91
C ILE A 137 10.77 -12.21 -16.82
N ASP A 138 10.76 -11.91 -18.11
CA ASP A 138 11.70 -12.50 -19.08
C ASP A 138 13.14 -11.97 -18.89
N PHE A 139 13.32 -10.93 -18.07
CA PHE A 139 14.63 -10.37 -17.71
C PHE A 139 15.31 -11.11 -16.55
N PHE A 140 14.61 -12.02 -15.88
CA PHE A 140 15.13 -12.81 -14.76
C PHE A 140 15.54 -14.20 -15.23
N LYS A 141 16.58 -14.75 -14.60
CA LYS A 141 16.99 -16.13 -14.82
C LYS A 141 16.05 -17.07 -14.06
N ASP A 142 15.95 -18.32 -14.51
CA ASP A 142 15.21 -19.36 -13.79
C ASP A 142 15.68 -19.56 -12.34
N SER A 143 16.95 -19.25 -12.03
CA SER A 143 17.50 -19.32 -10.67
C SER A 143 17.10 -18.13 -9.77
N GLU A 144 16.60 -17.05 -10.36
CA GLU A 144 16.19 -15.81 -9.67
C GLU A 144 14.67 -15.80 -9.43
N ILE A 145 13.99 -16.92 -9.68
CA ILE A 145 12.55 -17.10 -9.46
C ILE A 145 12.36 -18.42 -8.71
N GLY A 146 11.63 -18.40 -7.59
CA GLY A 146 11.37 -19.59 -6.77
C GLY A 146 10.03 -19.49 -6.05
N ASP A 147 9.65 -20.58 -5.37
CA ASP A 147 8.52 -20.70 -4.43
C ASP A 147 9.16 -21.09 -3.08
N ILE A 148 9.51 -20.10 -2.25
CA ILE A 148 10.36 -20.29 -1.06
C ILE A 148 9.59 -20.91 0.10
N ASP A 149 8.31 -20.57 0.26
CA ASP A 149 7.47 -21.08 1.35
C ASP A 149 6.57 -22.28 0.94
N ASP A 150 6.70 -22.75 -0.30
CA ASP A 150 6.01 -23.92 -0.89
C ASP A 150 4.49 -23.75 -0.99
N ASP A 151 4.00 -22.51 -1.08
CA ASP A 151 2.56 -22.21 -1.17
C ASP A 151 2.03 -22.15 -2.63
N GLY A 152 2.94 -22.13 -3.61
CA GLY A 152 2.65 -22.15 -5.03
C GLY A 152 2.67 -20.79 -5.71
N MET A 153 2.78 -19.71 -4.95
CA MET A 153 3.15 -18.40 -5.47
C MET A 153 4.67 -18.34 -5.67
N LEU A 154 5.11 -17.42 -6.53
CA LEU A 154 6.52 -17.30 -6.86
C LEU A 154 7.05 -15.96 -6.35
N GLU A 155 8.26 -15.95 -5.85
CA GLU A 155 9.03 -14.78 -5.51
C GLU A 155 10.19 -14.56 -6.49
N ILE A 156 10.64 -13.31 -6.57
CA ILE A 156 11.91 -12.97 -7.20
C ILE A 156 12.98 -13.07 -6.13
N LEU A 157 14.05 -13.80 -6.41
CA LEU A 157 15.13 -14.08 -5.48
C LEU A 157 16.33 -13.18 -5.75
N ASP A 158 16.98 -12.77 -4.67
CA ASP A 158 18.28 -12.12 -4.71
C ASP A 158 19.43 -13.11 -4.99
N ALA A 159 20.66 -12.60 -5.02
CA ALA A 159 21.85 -13.41 -5.28
C ALA A 159 22.15 -14.47 -4.20
N TRP A 160 21.52 -14.37 -3.02
CA TRP A 160 21.65 -15.32 -1.91
C TRP A 160 20.47 -16.29 -1.82
N GLY A 161 19.51 -16.20 -2.74
CA GLY A 161 18.33 -17.05 -2.81
C GLY A 161 17.20 -16.64 -1.85
N HIS A 162 17.21 -15.41 -1.34
CA HIS A 162 16.13 -14.89 -0.50
C HIS A 162 15.18 -14.01 -1.33
N PRO A 163 13.89 -13.98 -0.98
CA PRO A 163 12.92 -13.11 -1.67
C PRO A 163 13.31 -11.64 -1.65
N ILE A 164 13.10 -10.92 -2.75
CA ILE A 164 13.11 -9.47 -2.77
C ILE A 164 11.72 -9.00 -2.37
N GLU A 165 11.62 -8.36 -1.22
CA GLU A 165 10.36 -7.92 -0.64
C GLU A 165 9.90 -6.56 -1.18
N PHE A 166 8.58 -6.35 -1.14
CA PHE A 166 7.94 -5.13 -1.60
C PHE A 166 6.94 -4.62 -0.57
N LEU A 167 7.07 -3.33 -0.24
CA LEU A 167 6.16 -2.63 0.64
C LEU A 167 5.70 -1.34 -0.05
N ARG A 168 4.40 -1.23 -0.35
CA ARG A 168 3.86 -0.10 -1.11
C ARG A 168 3.95 1.21 -0.33
N TRP A 169 3.61 1.17 0.96
CA TRP A 169 3.52 2.35 1.83
C TRP A 169 4.37 2.18 3.09
N PRO A 170 5.69 2.42 2.99
CA PRO A 170 6.61 2.31 4.10
C PRO A 170 6.61 3.60 4.94
N ALA A 171 5.47 3.95 5.55
CA ALA A 171 5.29 5.19 6.30
C ALA A 171 6.28 5.40 7.47
N GLY A 172 6.89 4.34 7.98
CA GLY A 172 7.93 4.39 9.03
C GLY A 172 9.37 4.37 8.51
N TYR A 173 9.59 4.28 7.19
CA TYR A 173 10.93 4.10 6.63
C TYR A 173 11.62 5.45 6.40
N ASP A 174 12.57 5.79 7.26
CA ASP A 174 13.33 7.04 7.18
C ASP A 174 14.54 6.92 6.24
N SER A 175 14.66 7.84 5.30
CA SER A 175 15.75 7.91 4.30
C SER A 175 15.88 9.32 3.72
N GLU A 176 16.98 9.60 3.02
CA GLU A 176 17.18 10.91 2.38
C GLU A 176 16.08 11.24 1.36
N VAL A 177 15.61 10.24 0.62
CA VAL A 177 14.51 10.37 -0.33
C VAL A 177 13.13 10.37 0.35
N GLN A 178 13.03 10.00 1.62
CA GLN A 178 11.78 9.96 2.40
C GLN A 178 12.02 10.41 3.87
N PRO A 179 12.22 11.72 4.12
CA PRO A 179 12.68 12.23 5.43
C PRO A 179 11.59 12.29 6.53
N LEU A 180 10.48 11.55 6.39
CA LEU A 180 9.33 11.50 7.32
C LEU A 180 8.82 12.87 7.84
N ASP A 181 9.02 13.94 7.08
CA ASP A 181 8.68 15.31 7.45
C ASP A 181 7.96 16.01 6.30
N ALA A 182 6.72 16.44 6.57
CA ALA A 182 5.84 17.10 5.62
C ALA A 182 6.36 18.48 5.15
N ASN A 183 7.21 19.14 5.94
CA ASN A 183 7.80 20.44 5.58
C ASN A 183 8.97 20.30 4.61
N ILE A 184 9.67 19.15 4.65
CA ILE A 184 10.81 18.87 3.78
C ILE A 184 10.34 18.17 2.51
N ALA A 185 9.44 17.19 2.65
CA ALA A 185 8.91 16.40 1.55
C ALA A 185 7.41 16.16 1.75
N ALA A 186 6.58 17.08 1.25
CA ALA A 186 5.13 16.95 1.31
C ALA A 186 4.60 15.74 0.51
N ASP A 187 3.42 15.22 0.90
CA ASP A 187 2.75 14.12 0.19
C ASP A 187 2.52 14.49 -1.29
N SER A 188 3.15 13.73 -2.19
CA SER A 188 3.08 13.97 -3.64
C SER A 188 1.69 13.74 -4.22
N PHE A 189 0.82 12.99 -3.53
CA PHE A 189 -0.56 12.76 -3.93
C PHE A 189 -1.53 13.80 -3.35
N ASP A 190 -1.08 14.63 -2.41
CA ASP A 190 -1.88 15.67 -1.78
C ASP A 190 -1.22 17.08 -1.86
N PRO A 191 -1.01 17.63 -3.07
CA PRO A 191 -0.37 18.93 -3.25
C PRO A 191 -1.18 20.11 -2.69
N HIS A 192 -2.46 19.89 -2.35
CA HIS A 192 -3.34 20.91 -1.79
C HIS A 192 -3.56 20.74 -0.28
N HIS A 193 -2.85 19.80 0.37
CA HIS A 193 -2.95 19.56 1.81
C HIS A 193 -4.39 19.33 2.28
N VAL A 194 -5.15 18.57 1.50
CA VAL A 194 -6.53 18.20 1.81
C VAL A 194 -6.57 17.23 3.00
N ASP A 195 -5.53 16.42 3.17
CA ASP A 195 -5.22 15.75 4.41
C ASP A 195 -4.56 16.75 5.37
N THR A 196 -5.33 17.19 6.37
CA THR A 196 -4.87 18.19 7.36
C THR A 196 -3.82 17.65 8.34
N ARG A 197 -3.46 16.37 8.26
CA ARG A 197 -2.33 15.80 9.00
C ARG A 197 -1.02 16.22 8.35
N ALA A 198 0.09 16.15 9.10
CA ALA A 198 1.43 16.30 8.55
C ALA A 198 1.81 15.07 7.71
N THR A 199 1.19 14.92 6.55
CA THR A 199 1.48 13.86 5.58
C THR A 199 2.69 14.23 4.73
N TYR A 200 3.52 13.24 4.43
CA TYR A 200 4.81 13.41 3.76
C TYR A 200 4.94 12.43 2.61
N ARG A 201 5.84 12.71 1.66
CA ARG A 201 6.09 11.85 0.51
C ARG A 201 6.30 10.40 0.96
N LEU A 202 5.64 9.47 0.27
CA LEU A 202 5.88 8.04 0.40
C LEU A 202 6.42 7.50 -0.92
N ILE A 203 7.51 6.74 -0.84
CA ILE A 203 8.14 6.03 -1.95
C ILE A 203 8.03 4.54 -1.62
N PRO A 204 7.55 3.69 -2.55
CA PRO A 204 7.52 2.25 -2.31
C PRO A 204 8.91 1.70 -2.01
N LEU A 205 9.00 0.80 -1.04
CA LEU A 205 10.23 0.17 -0.63
C LEU A 205 10.35 -1.20 -1.31
N ILE A 206 11.43 -1.38 -2.06
CA ILE A 206 11.89 -2.66 -2.59
C ILE A 206 13.20 -2.97 -1.88
N TYR A 207 13.28 -4.14 -1.24
CA TYR A 207 14.40 -4.45 -0.37
C TYR A 207 14.75 -5.94 -0.38
N SER A 208 16.04 -6.23 -0.23
CA SER A 208 16.58 -7.57 -0.01
C SER A 208 17.26 -7.60 1.35
N SER A 209 17.22 -8.77 1.99
CA SER A 209 17.86 -9.05 3.28
C SER A 209 19.38 -9.21 3.19
N GLY A 210 19.95 -9.12 1.99
CA GLY A 210 21.39 -9.16 1.81
C GLY A 210 22.05 -10.44 2.34
N PRO A 211 23.35 -10.37 2.69
CA PRO A 211 24.12 -11.51 3.19
C PRO A 211 23.61 -12.13 4.50
N ASP A 212 23.03 -11.34 5.41
CA ASP A 212 22.63 -11.81 6.74
C ASP A 212 21.25 -12.47 6.80
N ARG A 213 20.44 -12.26 5.75
CA ARG A 213 19.13 -12.90 5.51
C ARG A 213 18.04 -12.44 6.48
N ARG A 214 18.21 -11.28 7.10
CA ARG A 214 17.24 -10.69 8.03
C ARG A 214 16.84 -9.29 7.61
N TYR A 215 15.53 -9.07 7.49
CA TYR A 215 15.02 -7.79 7.02
C TYR A 215 14.95 -6.72 8.12
N ASP A 216 14.47 -7.06 9.32
CA ASP A 216 14.25 -6.11 10.42
C ASP A 216 13.54 -4.81 10.01
N ILE A 217 12.49 -5.00 9.20
CA ILE A 217 11.56 -3.97 8.76
C ILE A 217 10.15 -4.40 9.17
N LEU A 218 9.44 -3.52 9.88
CA LEU A 218 8.09 -3.78 10.38
C LEU A 218 7.07 -3.81 9.23
N ILE A 219 6.60 -4.98 8.83
CA ILE A 219 5.55 -5.14 7.81
C ILE A 219 4.14 -5.35 8.39
N ASP A 220 4.07 -5.87 9.62
CA ASP A 220 2.88 -6.03 10.47
C ASP A 220 3.33 -6.09 11.94
N ASP A 221 2.41 -5.92 12.90
CA ASP A 221 2.76 -5.98 14.32
C ASP A 221 3.13 -7.43 14.76
N PRO A 222 4.32 -7.67 15.35
CA PRO A 222 4.71 -9.01 15.78
C PRO A 222 3.78 -9.52 16.90
N GLY A 223 2.90 -10.47 16.55
CA GLY A 223 1.87 -11.02 17.45
C GLY A 223 0.54 -10.25 17.45
N GLY A 224 0.42 -9.21 16.62
CA GLY A 224 -0.80 -8.42 16.43
C GLY A 224 -1.65 -8.88 15.25
N THR A 225 -2.71 -8.11 14.96
CA THR A 225 -3.52 -8.31 13.75
C THR A 225 -2.82 -7.64 12.56
N PRO A 226 -2.64 -8.32 11.41
CA PRO A 226 -2.07 -7.71 10.22
C PRO A 226 -2.83 -6.45 9.80
N ILE A 227 -2.15 -5.51 9.15
CA ILE A 227 -2.82 -4.32 8.64
C ILE A 227 -3.61 -4.63 7.36
N PHE A 228 -4.87 -4.19 7.35
CA PHE A 228 -5.79 -4.31 6.21
C PHE A 228 -6.12 -2.91 5.69
N TYR A 229 -5.38 -2.44 4.67
CA TYR A 229 -5.53 -1.07 4.17
C TYR A 229 -6.95 -0.74 3.72
N ASN A 230 -7.69 -1.69 3.16
CA ASN A 230 -9.09 -1.49 2.77
C ASN A 230 -10.04 -1.26 3.95
N LEU A 231 -9.63 -1.60 5.18
CA LEU A 231 -10.42 -1.47 6.41
C LEU A 231 -9.94 -0.33 7.33
N THR A 232 -8.92 0.43 6.93
CA THR A 232 -8.49 1.62 7.70
C THR A 232 -9.60 2.66 7.73
N ASP A 233 -9.53 3.61 8.68
CA ASP A 233 -10.46 4.73 8.77
C ASP A 233 -9.69 6.07 8.68
N PRO A 234 -9.71 6.77 7.52
CA PRO A 234 -10.45 6.43 6.30
C PRO A 234 -9.85 5.24 5.53
N PRO A 235 -10.61 4.56 4.63
CA PRO A 235 -10.10 3.42 3.88
C PRO A 235 -8.92 3.76 2.97
N ASN A 236 -7.93 2.86 2.91
CA ASN A 236 -6.68 2.98 2.13
C ASN A 236 -5.82 4.16 2.58
N ASP A 237 -5.79 4.38 3.89
CA ASP A 237 -4.92 5.39 4.47
C ASP A 237 -3.51 4.79 4.65
N PRO A 238 -2.47 5.36 4.02
CA PRO A 238 -1.10 4.91 4.24
C PRO A 238 -0.54 5.38 5.59
N TYR A 239 -1.09 6.44 6.17
CA TYR A 239 -0.62 7.01 7.43
C TYR A 239 -1.44 6.49 8.60
N VAL A 240 -1.48 5.17 8.74
CA VAL A 240 -1.92 4.49 9.96
C VAL A 240 -0.80 3.61 10.50
N PRO A 241 -0.54 3.64 11.81
CA PRO A 241 0.40 2.71 12.42
C PRO A 241 -0.16 1.29 12.40
N SER A 242 0.73 0.30 12.54
CA SER A 242 0.28 -1.07 12.77
C SER A 242 -0.52 -1.15 14.08
N PRO A 243 -1.60 -1.95 14.19
CA PRO A 243 -2.42 -2.00 15.39
C PRO A 243 -1.62 -2.33 16.65
N GLY A 244 -1.36 -1.33 17.52
CA GLY A 244 -0.61 -1.51 18.78
C GLY A 244 0.90 -1.22 18.73
N SER A 245 1.42 -0.76 17.57
CA SER A 245 2.86 -0.70 17.32
C SER A 245 3.29 0.55 16.52
N SER A 246 4.49 0.51 15.94
CA SER A 246 5.11 1.56 15.13
C SER A 246 4.50 1.66 13.72
N TRP A 247 4.98 2.65 12.96
CA TRP A 247 4.60 2.85 11.57
C TRP A 247 5.14 1.73 10.68
N ILE A 248 4.32 1.25 9.74
CA ILE A 248 4.71 0.22 8.78
C ILE A 248 5.94 0.69 7.98
N GLY A 249 6.96 -0.15 7.85
CA GLY A 249 8.25 0.20 7.25
C GLY A 249 9.30 0.68 8.25
N THR A 250 8.97 0.81 9.55
CA THR A 250 9.97 1.15 10.57
C THR A 250 11.05 0.08 10.62
N ARG A 251 12.31 0.51 10.56
CA ARG A 251 13.48 -0.34 10.81
C ARG A 251 13.58 -0.66 12.30
N MET A 252 13.38 -1.92 12.66
CA MET A 252 13.37 -2.40 14.05
C MET A 252 13.61 -3.89 14.11
N ASP A 253 14.04 -4.40 15.27
CA ASP A 253 14.09 -5.84 15.58
C ASP A 253 12.68 -6.43 15.48
N SER A 254 12.34 -6.91 14.28
CA SER A 254 10.97 -7.31 13.93
C SER A 254 10.70 -8.76 14.30
N ASP A 255 11.74 -9.59 14.41
CA ASP A 255 11.64 -10.98 14.87
C ASP A 255 11.87 -11.12 16.39
N MET A 256 12.14 -10.00 17.08
CA MET A 256 12.33 -9.89 18.53
C MET A 256 13.49 -10.76 19.03
N ASN A 257 14.53 -10.94 18.21
CA ASN A 257 15.69 -11.75 18.55
C ASN A 257 16.76 -10.98 19.35
N GLY A 258 16.59 -9.66 19.52
CA GLY A 258 17.49 -8.76 20.25
C GLY A 258 18.62 -8.16 19.42
N GLU A 259 18.68 -8.46 18.13
CA GLU A 259 19.64 -7.94 17.16
C GLU A 259 18.95 -7.01 16.16
N ILE A 260 19.66 -6.00 15.69
CA ILE A 260 19.17 -5.05 14.70
C ILE A 260 19.97 -5.27 13.42
N ASN A 261 19.37 -5.96 12.45
CA ASN A 261 20.06 -6.53 11.29
C ASN A 261 19.70 -5.81 9.97
N TYR A 262 18.90 -4.75 10.01
CA TYR A 262 18.54 -4.03 8.77
C TYR A 262 19.70 -3.31 8.05
N THR A 263 20.92 -3.37 8.59
CA THR A 263 22.05 -2.54 8.16
C THR A 263 22.70 -2.97 6.85
N ASP A 264 22.63 -4.25 6.49
CA ASP A 264 23.16 -4.78 5.22
C ASP A 264 22.06 -4.93 4.14
N ASN A 265 20.81 -4.59 4.49
CA ASN A 265 19.70 -4.56 3.55
C ASN A 265 20.03 -3.68 2.34
N ILE A 266 19.80 -4.22 1.16
CA ILE A 266 19.89 -3.48 -0.09
C ILE A 266 18.51 -2.93 -0.40
N THR A 267 18.38 -1.61 -0.53
CA THR A 267 17.07 -0.97 -0.77
C THR A 267 17.16 0.13 -1.83
N ASN A 268 16.05 0.40 -2.51
CA ASN A 268 15.93 1.51 -3.47
C ASN A 268 15.93 2.91 -2.81
N HIS A 269 15.98 2.99 -1.48
CA HIS A 269 16.06 4.23 -0.72
C HIS A 269 17.51 4.66 -0.41
N LEU A 270 18.48 3.77 -0.66
CA LEU A 270 19.91 4.02 -0.55
C LEU A 270 20.47 4.34 -1.94
N LEU A 271 20.16 5.53 -2.45
CA LEU A 271 20.73 6.06 -3.69
C LEU A 271 21.73 7.14 -3.34
N ASP A 272 22.88 6.76 -2.76
CA ASP A 272 24.17 7.48 -2.81
C ASP A 272 25.13 6.99 -1.70
N GLU A 273 25.79 5.85 -1.92
CA GLU A 273 27.11 5.54 -1.35
C GLU A 273 27.89 4.64 -2.34
N SER A 274 28.28 5.20 -3.50
CA SER A 274 29.25 4.58 -4.42
C SER A 274 30.26 5.59 -4.94
#